data_AF-A0A2V8H7J8-F1
#
_entry.id   AF-A0A2V8H7J8-F1
#
_cell.length_a   1.000
_cell.length_b   1.000
_cell.length_c   1.000
_cell.angle_alpha   90.00
_cell.angle_beta   90.00
_cell.angle_gamma   90.00
#
_symmetry.space_group_name_H-M   'P 1'
#
loop_
_entity.id
_entity.type
_entity.pdbx_description
1 polymer ?
#
loop_
_entity_poly.entity_id
_entity_poly.type
_entity_poly.pdbx_seq_one_letter_code
_entity_poly.pdbx_strand_id
1 'polypeptide(L)'
;DDIQTARLLAITNAAMADAWIGCWDAKYTYNFWRPVTAIREGDTDGRPDTVGDPSWTPFRTTPNHPEYPAAHACVSTAASQALKRFFGRNETIFPMDAVVSGVTYIHTFTHYTDAGEEAMAARIYGGMHYFFSLEAGEKLGRDVVNSMFAGGFFRRLDE
;
A
#
# COMPACT_ATOMS: atom_id res chain seq x y z
N ASP A 1 -10.87 19.76 17.43
CA ASP A 1 -10.59 21.18 17.11
C ASP A 1 -9.59 21.24 15.95
N ASP A 2 -9.34 22.43 15.42
CA ASP A 2 -8.45 22.63 14.26
C ASP A 2 -7.02 22.15 14.50
N ILE A 3 -6.53 22.23 15.74
CA ILE A 3 -5.18 21.79 16.11
C ILE A 3 -5.08 20.26 16.02
N GLN A 4 -6.09 19.53 16.52
CA GLN A 4 -6.13 18.07 16.39
C GLN A 4 -6.22 17.62 14.93
N THR A 5 -7.01 18.31 14.11
CA THR A 5 -7.10 18.03 12.67
C THR A 5 -5.75 18.27 11.97
N ALA A 6 -5.09 19.39 12.25
CA ALA A 6 -3.78 19.70 11.70
C ALA A 6 -2.73 18.64 12.10
N ARG A 7 -2.74 18.21 13.37
CA ARG A 7 -1.85 17.17 13.88
C ARG A 7 -2.10 15.81 13.20
N LEU A 8 -3.37 15.42 13.04
CA LEU A 8 -3.75 14.19 12.33
C LEU A 8 -3.20 14.20 10.90
N LEU A 9 -3.45 15.28 10.15
CA LEU A 9 -2.99 15.41 8.78
C LEU A 9 -1.46 15.43 8.69
N ALA A 10 -0.77 16.07 9.63
CA ALA A 10 0.69 16.11 9.66
C ALA A 10 1.29 14.71 9.87
N ILE A 11 0.78 13.96 10.86
CA ILE A 11 1.23 12.59 11.14
C ILE A 11 0.98 11.67 9.94
N THR A 12 -0.24 11.67 9.39
CA THR A 12 -0.62 10.78 8.29
C THR A 12 0.17 11.09 7.02
N ASN A 13 0.30 12.37 6.64
CA ASN A 13 1.05 12.74 5.44
C ASN A 13 2.55 12.49 5.58
N ALA A 14 3.14 12.73 6.76
CA ALA A 14 4.55 12.42 7.00
C ALA A 14 4.81 10.92 6.91
N ALA A 15 3.95 10.09 7.52
CA ALA A 15 4.05 8.63 7.42
C ALA A 15 3.95 8.13 5.98
N MET A 16 3.01 8.68 5.21
CA MET A 16 2.88 8.35 3.79
C MET A 16 4.11 8.78 2.98
N ALA A 17 4.67 9.96 3.25
CA ALA A 17 5.86 10.47 2.56
C ALA A 17 7.08 9.56 2.80
N ASP A 18 7.34 9.19 4.05
CA ASP A 18 8.46 8.30 4.39
C ASP A 18 8.26 6.89 3.81
N ALA A 19 7.01 6.40 3.77
CA ALA A 19 6.69 5.14 3.13
C ALA A 19 6.91 5.18 1.60
N TRP A 20 6.60 6.30 0.93
CA TRP A 20 6.95 6.49 -0.49
C TRP A 20 8.46 6.43 -0.70
N ILE A 21 9.24 7.13 0.14
CA ILE A 21 10.71 7.18 0.04
C ILE A 21 11.30 5.78 0.15
N GLY A 22 10.98 5.06 1.23
CA GLY A 22 11.49 3.69 1.42
C GLY A 22 11.02 2.72 0.34
N CYS A 23 9.77 2.86 -0.13
CA CYS A 23 9.25 2.04 -1.21
C CYS A 23 10.00 2.26 -2.52
N TRP A 24 10.27 3.52 -2.89
CA TRP A 24 10.97 3.86 -4.14
C TRP A 24 12.44 3.48 -4.08
N ASP A 25 13.09 3.70 -2.93
CA ASP A 25 14.46 3.23 -2.71
C ASP A 25 14.58 1.72 -2.95
N ALA A 26 13.69 0.92 -2.36
CA ALA A 26 13.66 -0.52 -2.56
C ALA A 26 13.33 -0.90 -4.02
N LYS A 27 12.37 -0.22 -4.67
CA LYS A 27 12.00 -0.46 -6.07
C LYS A 27 13.19 -0.40 -7.01
N TYR A 28 13.98 0.66 -6.89
CA TYR A 28 15.12 0.86 -7.77
C TYR A 28 16.37 0.13 -7.30
N THR A 29 16.44 -0.26 -6.03
CA THR A 29 17.47 -1.18 -5.52
C THR A 29 17.30 -2.59 -6.08
N TYR A 30 16.09 -3.16 -6.01
CA TYR A 30 15.85 -4.54 -6.41
C TYR A 30 15.47 -4.69 -7.90
N ASN A 31 14.92 -3.64 -8.51
CA ASN A 31 14.52 -3.59 -9.91
C ASN A 31 13.71 -4.83 -10.37
N PHE A 32 12.81 -5.30 -9.51
CA PHE A 32 12.10 -6.58 -9.71
C PHE A 32 11.07 -6.47 -10.84
N TRP A 33 11.00 -7.51 -11.69
CA TRP A 33 10.08 -7.61 -12.82
C TRP A 33 8.61 -7.71 -12.40
N ARG A 34 7.70 -7.44 -13.34
CA ARG A 34 6.25 -7.44 -13.12
C ARG A 34 5.61 -8.79 -13.44
N PRO A 35 4.42 -9.11 -12.88
CA PRO A 35 3.68 -10.33 -13.22
C PRO A 35 3.45 -10.51 -14.73
N VAL A 36 3.17 -9.43 -15.47
CA VAL A 36 3.01 -9.51 -16.92
C VAL A 36 4.24 -10.02 -17.64
N THR A 37 5.43 -9.66 -17.19
CA THR A 37 6.69 -10.16 -17.76
C THR A 37 6.90 -11.60 -17.32
N ALA A 38 6.78 -11.87 -16.02
CA ALA A 38 7.04 -13.21 -15.48
C ALA A 38 6.09 -14.30 -16.00
N ILE A 39 4.81 -13.98 -16.25
CA ILE A 39 3.84 -14.94 -16.78
C ILE A 39 4.05 -15.16 -18.27
N ARG A 40 4.36 -14.10 -19.04
CA ARG A 40 4.61 -14.22 -20.48
C ARG A 40 5.88 -14.98 -20.79
N GLU A 41 6.92 -14.70 -20.02
CA GLU A 41 8.25 -15.31 -20.15
C GLU A 41 8.46 -16.45 -19.14
N GLY A 42 7.38 -17.09 -18.67
CA GLY A 42 7.44 -18.10 -17.61
C GLY A 42 8.36 -19.27 -17.96
N ASP A 43 8.46 -19.61 -19.24
CA ASP A 43 9.29 -20.67 -19.80
C ASP A 43 10.78 -20.30 -19.92
N THR A 44 11.17 -19.07 -19.54
CA THR A 44 12.55 -18.58 -19.60
C THR A 44 13.31 -18.69 -18.28
N ASP A 45 12.65 -19.11 -17.20
CA ASP A 45 13.22 -19.17 -15.85
C ASP A 45 13.94 -20.49 -15.52
N GLY A 46 13.97 -21.43 -16.47
CA GLY A 46 14.61 -22.74 -16.33
C GLY A 46 13.81 -23.74 -15.49
N ARG A 47 12.54 -23.46 -15.16
CA ARG A 47 11.65 -24.42 -14.49
C ARG A 47 10.67 -25.05 -15.49
N PRO A 48 10.55 -26.40 -15.53
CA PRO A 48 9.60 -27.06 -16.44
C PRO A 48 8.12 -26.78 -16.13
N ASP A 49 7.81 -26.42 -14.89
CA ASP A 49 6.43 -26.23 -14.42
C ASP A 49 5.90 -24.80 -14.64
N THR A 50 6.77 -23.88 -15.08
CA THR A 50 6.43 -22.48 -15.37
C THR A 50 6.18 -22.34 -16.87
N VAL A 51 4.97 -22.65 -17.29
CA VAL A 51 4.57 -22.49 -18.70
C VAL A 51 4.29 -21.02 -18.98
N GLY A 52 5.03 -20.44 -19.94
CA GLY A 52 4.79 -19.08 -20.41
C GLY A 52 3.44 -18.94 -21.15
N ASP A 53 2.73 -17.84 -20.90
CA ASP A 53 1.55 -17.43 -21.67
C ASP A 53 1.79 -16.04 -22.30
N PRO A 54 2.24 -15.96 -23.56
CA PRO A 54 2.56 -14.69 -24.21
C PRO A 54 1.33 -13.78 -24.43
N SER A 55 0.12 -14.34 -24.34
CA SER A 55 -1.13 -13.61 -24.53
C SER A 55 -1.70 -13.04 -23.22
N TRP A 56 -1.20 -13.47 -22.07
CA TRP A 56 -1.69 -13.04 -20.77
C TRP A 56 -1.57 -11.52 -20.60
N THR A 57 -2.62 -10.88 -20.07
CA THR A 57 -2.62 -9.46 -19.72
C THR A 57 -3.28 -9.26 -18.37
N PRO A 58 -2.75 -8.35 -17.52
CA PRO A 58 -3.39 -8.04 -16.25
C PRO A 58 -4.72 -7.31 -16.46
N PHE A 59 -5.63 -7.44 -15.48
CA PHE A 59 -6.91 -6.74 -15.48
C PHE A 59 -6.75 -5.21 -15.43
N ARG A 60 -5.70 -4.72 -14.77
CA ARG A 60 -5.35 -3.29 -14.73
C ARG A 60 -3.99 -3.08 -15.38
N THR A 61 -3.84 -1.93 -16.05
CA THR A 61 -2.56 -1.53 -16.65
C THR A 61 -1.44 -1.58 -15.64
N THR A 62 -0.37 -2.31 -15.98
CA THR A 62 0.85 -2.38 -15.18
C THR A 62 1.49 -0.99 -15.08
N PRO A 63 1.74 -0.46 -13.86
CA PRO A 63 2.40 0.83 -13.70
C PRO A 63 3.86 0.83 -14.16
N ASN A 64 4.34 1.99 -14.63
CA ASN A 64 5.67 2.21 -15.20
C ASN A 64 6.80 2.39 -14.16
N HIS A 65 6.85 1.49 -13.18
CA HIS A 65 7.93 1.43 -12.18
C HIS A 65 8.18 -0.02 -11.75
N PRO A 66 9.34 -0.35 -11.15
CA PRO A 66 9.65 -1.71 -10.69
C PRO A 66 8.60 -2.25 -9.72
N GLU A 67 8.50 -3.58 -9.66
CA GLU A 67 7.43 -4.27 -8.94
C GLU A 67 7.59 -4.16 -7.43
N TYR A 68 8.76 -4.51 -6.91
CA TYR A 68 8.95 -4.79 -5.48
C TYR A 68 9.53 -3.61 -4.69
N PRO A 69 8.99 -3.26 -3.51
CA PRO A 69 7.75 -3.76 -2.92
C PRO A 69 6.53 -3.06 -3.52
N ALA A 70 5.33 -3.58 -3.27
CA ALA A 70 4.10 -2.98 -3.79
C ALA A 70 3.81 -1.62 -3.13
N ALA A 71 3.69 -0.57 -3.95
CA ALA A 71 3.56 0.81 -3.47
C ALA A 71 2.29 1.06 -2.65
N HIS A 72 1.15 0.53 -3.11
CA HIS A 72 -0.10 0.62 -2.35
C HIS A 72 0.02 -0.05 -0.97
N ALA A 73 0.76 -1.16 -0.86
CA ALA A 73 0.99 -1.81 0.44
C ALA A 73 1.87 -0.97 1.37
N CYS A 74 2.85 -0.25 0.84
CA CYS A 74 3.66 0.66 1.64
C CYS A 74 2.83 1.83 2.17
N VAL A 75 2.15 2.53 1.26
CA VAL A 75 1.58 3.85 1.53
C VAL A 75 0.21 3.74 2.19
N SER A 76 -0.66 2.84 1.72
CA SER A 76 -1.98 2.65 2.32
C SER A 76 -1.87 2.08 3.74
N THR A 77 -0.88 1.21 3.99
CA THR A 77 -0.58 0.73 5.35
C THR A 77 -0.03 1.84 6.23
N ALA A 78 0.89 2.68 5.73
CA ALA A 78 1.39 3.81 6.51
C ALA A 78 0.26 4.78 6.89
N ALA A 79 -0.63 5.08 5.94
CA ALA A 79 -1.80 5.92 6.19
C ALA A 79 -2.73 5.32 7.25
N SER A 80 -3.16 4.07 7.06
CA SER A 80 -4.12 3.43 7.96
C SER A 80 -3.56 3.18 9.36
N GLN A 81 -2.27 2.81 9.46
CA GLN A 81 -1.60 2.64 10.75
C GLN A 81 -1.41 3.99 11.45
N ALA A 82 -1.12 5.07 10.72
CA ALA A 82 -1.08 6.42 11.30
C ALA A 82 -2.44 6.82 11.91
N LEU A 83 -3.55 6.56 11.20
CA LEU A 83 -4.91 6.79 11.72
C LEU A 83 -5.16 5.96 12.99
N LYS A 84 -4.91 4.65 12.94
CA LYS A 84 -5.06 3.75 14.09
C LYS A 84 -4.26 4.23 15.31
N ARG A 85 -3.01 4.65 15.09
CA ARG A 85 -2.12 5.14 16.17
C ARG A 85 -2.58 6.49 16.72
N PHE A 86 -3.03 7.40 15.86
CA PHE A 86 -3.54 8.71 16.29
C PHE A 86 -4.80 8.58 17.15
N PHE A 87 -5.77 7.76 16.73
CA PHE A 87 -7.02 7.56 17.46
C PHE A 87 -6.90 6.57 18.63
N GLY A 88 -5.77 5.86 18.75
CA GLY A 88 -5.54 4.89 19.82
C GLY A 88 -6.42 3.64 19.75
N ARG A 89 -7.11 3.42 18.62
CA ARG A 89 -8.04 2.30 18.36
C ARG A 89 -8.07 1.98 16.88
N ASN A 90 -8.51 0.79 16.52
CA ASN A 90 -8.65 0.43 15.10
C ASN A 90 -10.10 0.58 14.61
N GLU A 91 -11.06 0.36 15.49
CA GLU A 91 -12.49 0.36 15.24
C GLU A 91 -12.97 1.77 14.88
N THR A 92 -13.77 1.86 13.84
CA THR A 92 -14.36 3.08 13.32
C THR A 92 -15.56 2.73 12.44
N ILE A 93 -16.27 3.72 11.91
CA ILE A 93 -17.20 3.52 10.79
C ILE A 93 -17.03 4.71 9.88
N PHE A 94 -16.58 4.49 8.64
CA PHE A 94 -16.50 5.56 7.65
C PHE A 94 -16.86 5.06 6.25
N PRO A 95 -17.67 5.82 5.49
CA PRO A 95 -17.90 5.56 4.08
C PRO A 95 -16.75 6.14 3.24
N MET A 96 -16.44 5.47 2.14
CA MET A 96 -15.65 5.99 1.02
C MET A 96 -16.45 5.81 -0.26
N ASP A 97 -16.45 6.83 -1.11
CA ASP A 97 -17.03 6.75 -2.44
C ASP A 97 -15.98 6.40 -3.49
N ALA A 98 -16.40 5.65 -4.51
CA ALA A 98 -15.58 5.34 -5.67
C ALA A 98 -16.44 5.42 -6.94
N VAL A 99 -15.96 6.14 -7.94
CA VAL A 99 -16.63 6.23 -9.25
C VAL A 99 -16.06 5.18 -10.19
N VAL A 100 -16.89 4.23 -10.62
CA VAL A 100 -16.55 3.18 -11.58
C VAL A 100 -17.50 3.26 -12.76
N SER A 101 -16.98 3.49 -13.96
CA SER A 101 -17.77 3.60 -15.20
C SER A 101 -18.92 4.63 -15.10
N GLY A 102 -18.68 5.74 -14.40
CA GLY A 102 -19.67 6.81 -14.21
C GLY A 102 -20.69 6.56 -13.10
N VAL A 103 -20.61 5.42 -12.39
CA VAL A 103 -21.47 5.10 -11.25
C VAL A 103 -20.70 5.27 -9.95
N THR A 104 -21.27 5.99 -8.99
CA THR A 104 -20.71 6.14 -7.64
C THR A 104 -21.14 4.96 -6.76
N TYR A 105 -20.16 4.25 -6.23
CA TYR A 105 -20.32 3.20 -5.23
C TYR A 105 -19.87 3.72 -3.87
N ILE A 106 -20.60 3.37 -2.81
CA ILE A 106 -20.20 3.67 -1.44
C ILE A 106 -19.77 2.37 -0.76
N HIS A 107 -18.54 2.34 -0.27
CA HIS A 107 -18.02 1.27 0.57
C HIS A 107 -17.87 1.78 2.01
N THR A 108 -18.51 1.14 2.97
CA THR A 108 -18.37 1.45 4.40
C THR A 108 -17.40 0.47 5.05
N PHE A 109 -16.37 1.01 5.72
CA PHE A 109 -15.37 0.25 6.47
C PHE A 109 -15.60 0.34 7.98
N THR A 110 -15.19 -0.68 8.73
CA THR A 110 -15.39 -0.77 10.19
C THR A 110 -14.09 -0.70 11.01
N HIS A 111 -12.94 -0.70 10.33
CA HIS A 111 -11.65 -0.40 10.92
C HIS A 111 -10.84 0.54 10.03
N TYR A 112 -9.95 1.33 10.65
CA TYR A 112 -9.05 2.22 9.91
C TYR A 112 -8.14 1.44 8.95
N THR A 113 -7.80 0.19 9.28
CA THR A 113 -6.95 -0.68 8.46
C THR A 113 -7.66 -1.32 7.27
N ASP A 114 -8.98 -1.51 7.31
CA ASP A 114 -9.73 -2.25 6.29
C ASP A 114 -9.53 -1.67 4.88
N ALA A 115 -9.65 -0.35 4.73
CA ALA A 115 -9.48 0.31 3.43
C ALA A 115 -8.05 0.15 2.88
N GLY A 116 -7.05 0.10 3.77
CA GLY A 116 -5.67 -0.16 3.39
C GLY A 116 -5.45 -1.60 2.95
N GLU A 117 -6.01 -2.56 3.69
CA GLU A 117 -5.96 -3.99 3.39
C GLU A 117 -6.65 -4.33 2.06
N GLU A 118 -7.83 -3.75 1.82
CA GLU A 118 -8.53 -3.91 0.54
C GLU A 118 -7.74 -3.30 -0.63
N ALA A 119 -7.16 -2.10 -0.44
CA ALA A 119 -6.34 -1.47 -1.46
C ALA A 119 -5.09 -2.31 -1.82
N MET A 120 -4.54 -3.04 -0.87
CA MET A 120 -3.47 -4.02 -1.10
C MET A 120 -3.95 -5.23 -1.89
N ALA A 121 -5.05 -5.87 -1.46
CA ALA A 121 -5.60 -7.04 -2.14
C ALA A 121 -5.99 -6.74 -3.59
N ALA A 122 -6.52 -5.54 -3.85
CA ALA A 122 -6.85 -5.06 -5.19
C ALA A 122 -5.66 -5.11 -6.17
N ARG A 123 -4.41 -5.13 -5.69
CA ARG A 123 -3.22 -5.21 -6.53
C ARG A 123 -3.00 -6.61 -7.10
N ILE A 124 -3.39 -7.64 -6.35
CA ILE A 124 -3.43 -9.03 -6.83
C ILE A 124 -4.57 -9.18 -7.84
N TYR A 125 -5.78 -8.74 -7.49
CA TYR A 125 -6.94 -8.81 -8.40
C TYR A 125 -6.71 -8.06 -9.70
N GLY A 126 -5.97 -6.96 -9.65
CA GLY A 126 -5.55 -6.21 -10.82
C GLY A 126 -4.44 -6.85 -11.65
N GLY A 127 -3.80 -7.93 -11.18
CA GLY A 127 -2.69 -8.61 -11.86
C GLY A 127 -1.36 -7.84 -11.87
N MET A 128 -1.18 -6.88 -10.96
CA MET A 128 -0.05 -5.93 -11.03
C MET A 128 1.12 -6.26 -10.10
N HIS A 129 0.88 -7.02 -9.05
CA HIS A 129 1.84 -7.28 -7.97
C HIS A 129 1.80 -8.74 -7.50
N TYR A 130 2.87 -9.18 -6.84
CA TYR A 130 2.93 -10.47 -6.15
C TYR A 130 2.51 -10.35 -4.68
N PHE A 131 2.08 -11.47 -4.08
CA PHE A 131 1.67 -11.49 -2.67
C PHE A 131 2.81 -11.13 -1.72
N PHE A 132 4.01 -11.71 -1.90
CA PHE A 132 5.19 -11.37 -1.10
C PHE A 132 5.58 -9.88 -1.20
N SER A 133 5.26 -9.24 -2.32
CA SER A 133 5.52 -7.83 -2.56
C SER A 133 4.56 -6.94 -1.75
N LEU A 134 3.34 -7.42 -1.53
CA LEU A 134 2.38 -6.80 -0.62
C LEU A 134 2.82 -6.97 0.84
N GLU A 135 3.20 -8.17 1.28
CA GLU A 135 3.66 -8.41 2.66
C GLU A 135 4.87 -7.54 3.02
N ALA A 136 5.83 -7.44 2.10
CA ALA A 136 7.01 -6.58 2.28
C ALA A 136 6.63 -5.09 2.36
N GLY A 137 5.73 -4.64 1.49
CA GLY A 137 5.28 -3.25 1.51
C GLY A 137 4.49 -2.92 2.77
N GLU A 138 3.61 -3.81 3.20
CA GLU A 138 2.84 -3.68 4.44
C GLU A 138 3.78 -3.62 5.67
N LYS A 139 4.80 -4.47 5.70
CA LYS A 139 5.85 -4.40 6.73
C LYS A 139 6.54 -3.03 6.73
N LEU A 140 6.97 -2.53 5.58
CA LEU A 140 7.61 -1.22 5.46
C LEU A 140 6.71 -0.10 5.98
N GLY A 141 5.44 -0.06 5.57
CA GLY A 141 4.47 0.95 6.01
C GLY A 141 4.25 0.92 7.53
N ARG A 142 4.15 -0.27 8.13
CA ARG A 142 4.08 -0.43 9.60
C ARG A 142 5.34 0.07 10.30
N ASP A 143 6.51 -0.27 9.77
CA ASP A 143 7.79 0.09 10.39
C ASP A 143 8.03 1.61 10.38
N VAL A 144 7.62 2.30 9.31
CA VAL A 144 7.64 3.78 9.25
C VAL A 144 6.82 4.36 10.40
N VAL A 145 5.56 3.95 10.53
CA VAL A 145 4.68 4.48 11.59
C VAL A 145 5.21 4.13 12.98
N ASN A 146 5.68 2.90 13.19
CA ASN A 146 6.27 2.51 14.47
C ASN A 146 7.49 3.38 14.81
N SER A 147 8.35 3.66 13.84
CA SER A 147 9.55 4.49 14.02
C SER A 147 9.20 5.93 14.34
N MET A 148 8.22 6.52 13.65
CA MET A 148 7.75 7.88 13.92
C MET A 148 7.21 8.03 15.35
N PHE A 149 6.36 7.10 15.80
CA PHE A 149 5.80 7.19 17.16
C PHE A 149 6.83 6.86 18.24
N ALA A 150 7.77 5.94 17.99
CA ALA A 150 8.87 5.66 18.90
C ALA A 150 9.83 6.86 19.05
N GLY A 151 10.05 7.62 17.97
CA GLY A 151 10.85 8.84 17.99
C GLY A 151 10.18 10.05 18.62
N GLY A 152 8.92 9.92 19.09
CA GLY A 152 8.17 11.03 19.68
C GLY A 152 7.77 12.13 18.69
N PHE A 153 7.79 11.83 17.38
CA PHE A 153 7.37 12.78 16.35
C PHE A 153 5.91 13.17 16.57
N PHE A 154 5.60 14.46 16.45
CA PHE A 154 4.26 15.02 16.63
C PHE A 154 3.61 14.72 18.00
N ARG A 155 4.40 14.42 19.04
CA ARG A 155 3.92 14.43 20.43
C ARG A 155 3.48 15.84 20.81
N ARG A 156 2.44 15.95 21.64
CA ARG A 156 2.06 17.28 22.15
C ARG A 156 3.15 17.78 23.11
N LEU A 157 3.40 19.09 23.12
CA LEU A 157 4.40 19.69 24.00
C LEU A 157 4.04 19.62 25.49
N ASP A 158 2.77 19.34 25.79
CA ASP A 158 2.22 19.23 27.14
C ASP A 158 2.06 17.78 27.64
N GLU A 159 2.45 16.79 26.82
CA GLU A 159 2.56 15.37 27.19
C GLU A 159 3.99 15.02 27.56
#